data_AF-A0A4U8USW4-F1
#
_entry.id   AF-A0A4U8USW4-F1
#
_cell.length_a   1.000
_cell.length_b   1.000
_cell.length_c   1.000
_cell.angle_alpha   90.00
_cell.angle_beta   90.00
_cell.angle_gamma   90.00
#
_symmetry.space_group_name_H-M   'P 1'
#
loop_
_entity.id
_entity.type
_entity.pdbx_description
1 polymer ?
#
loop_
_entity_poly.entity_id
_entity_poly.type
_entity_poly.pdbx_seq_one_letter_code
_entity_poly.pdbx_strand_id
1 'polypeptide(L)'
;MEASCYYCFQFAFQINQIRREAHLAYEKQARYQEDILLRSERMISRLQLAASKLIDLKWGWHNDDLVGVFKRLSANITCYQNMTTRHSDVINALNNPAAHGEERKTSQIFMIIDPGHHRLYPGLYKTISELRRVYGDVVEKTQKELEEIEEMVDRLYQIYDEDNFHSQLVGHNLNRMDKILALVDQYTEGKLQRKAWAEKMQSRNMRHFFEEDFYDGWYNPILKDLDQNIVKAINDIEYDLPSFINLTVNGTGLKTGSIMLFGNTAPEHIRKFSDFLDDIINCTRSEVRNESISILKEFKNAMHEFQGAYSNLFKKELPDYLENFDFGPKFIKENFAQVNVFLHKMNVEHWKQHSTYSIWSLACDVGGALGLFLGVSLLTVIELLYLCYSCCRSRWLGPHAKKWCGKDELCNGMPR
;
A
#
# COMPACT_ATOMS: atom_id res chain seq x y z
N MET A 1 -28.91 -59.05 17.10
CA MET A 1 -27.58 -58.41 17.03
C MET A 1 -27.60 -57.47 15.82
N GLU A 2 -26.82 -56.39 15.84
CA GLU A 2 -26.59 -55.44 14.72
C GLU A 2 -27.60 -54.31 14.44
N ALA A 3 -27.88 -53.45 15.44
CA ALA A 3 -28.43 -52.11 15.16
C ALA A 3 -27.70 -50.96 15.88
N SER A 4 -26.84 -51.24 16.87
CA SER A 4 -26.13 -50.20 17.65
C SER A 4 -24.90 -49.59 16.96
N CYS A 5 -24.52 -50.02 15.75
CA CYS A 5 -23.25 -49.58 15.13
C CYS A 5 -23.40 -48.57 13.98
N TYR A 6 -24.61 -48.28 13.49
CA TYR A 6 -24.75 -47.35 12.36
C TYR A 6 -24.53 -45.88 12.76
N TYR A 7 -25.15 -45.43 13.85
CA TYR A 7 -25.03 -44.03 14.29
C TYR A 7 -23.62 -43.67 14.78
N CYS A 8 -22.92 -44.59 15.47
CA CYS A 8 -21.55 -44.36 15.95
C CYS A 8 -20.54 -44.29 14.79
N PHE A 9 -20.70 -45.14 13.77
CA PHE A 9 -19.81 -45.15 12.60
C PHE A 9 -20.01 -43.91 11.73
N GLN A 10 -21.25 -43.46 11.58
CA GLN A 10 -21.59 -42.23 10.84
C GLN A 10 -21.05 -40.97 11.55
N PHE A 11 -21.10 -40.94 12.88
CA PHE A 11 -20.49 -39.87 13.68
C PHE A 11 -18.96 -39.86 13.59
N ALA A 12 -18.30 -41.02 13.68
CA ALA A 12 -16.85 -41.12 13.55
C ALA A 12 -16.35 -40.68 12.15
N PHE A 13 -17.11 -41.00 11.10
CA PHE A 13 -16.83 -40.54 9.74
C PHE A 13 -16.96 -39.02 9.62
N GLN A 14 -18.01 -38.42 10.18
CA GLN A 14 -18.20 -36.96 10.20
C GLN A 14 -17.09 -36.23 10.97
N ILE A 15 -16.64 -36.75 12.11
CA ILE A 15 -15.54 -36.16 12.89
C ILE A 15 -14.22 -36.22 12.10
N ASN A 16 -13.93 -37.33 11.42
CA ASN A 16 -12.74 -37.44 10.58
C ASN A 16 -12.78 -36.47 9.38
N GLN A 17 -13.96 -36.25 8.80
CA GLN A 17 -14.13 -35.27 7.73
C GLN A 17 -13.89 -33.84 8.23
N ILE A 18 -14.49 -33.45 9.37
CA ILE A 18 -14.29 -32.13 10.00
C ILE A 18 -12.81 -31.92 10.35
N ARG A 19 -12.15 -32.93 10.92
CA ARG A 19 -10.72 -32.87 11.24
C ARG A 19 -9.86 -32.65 10.00
N ARG A 20 -10.20 -33.32 8.90
CA ARG A 20 -9.49 -33.17 7.61
C ARG A 20 -9.70 -31.78 7.03
N GLU A 21 -10.92 -31.27 7.03
CA GLU A 21 -11.24 -29.92 6.55
C GLU A 21 -10.54 -28.83 7.38
N ALA A 22 -10.52 -28.97 8.71
CA ALA A 22 -9.80 -28.07 9.60
C ALA A 22 -8.28 -28.09 9.33
N HIS A 23 -7.70 -29.27 9.07
CA HIS A 23 -6.29 -29.39 8.73
C HIS A 23 -5.97 -28.72 7.39
N LEU A 24 -6.82 -28.91 6.37
CA LEU A 24 -6.67 -28.25 5.06
C LEU A 24 -6.79 -26.73 5.17
N ALA A 25 -7.72 -26.22 6.00
CA ALA A 25 -7.85 -24.79 6.25
C ALA A 25 -6.60 -24.21 6.93
N TYR A 26 -6.04 -24.94 7.91
CA TYR A 26 -4.79 -24.57 8.56
C TYR A 26 -3.61 -24.54 7.59
N GLU A 27 -3.43 -25.58 6.77
CA GLU A 27 -2.38 -25.63 5.74
C GLU A 27 -2.52 -24.52 4.69
N LYS A 28 -3.75 -24.19 4.29
CA LYS A 28 -4.02 -23.08 3.35
C LYS A 28 -3.61 -21.75 3.97
N GLN A 29 -3.93 -21.53 5.25
CA GLN A 29 -3.55 -20.32 5.96
C GLN A 29 -2.03 -20.22 6.16
N ALA A 30 -1.36 -21.32 6.50
CA ALA A 30 0.10 -21.36 6.65
C ALA A 30 0.81 -20.97 5.34
N ARG A 31 0.38 -21.54 4.20
CA ARG A 31 0.88 -21.17 2.87
C ARG A 31 0.62 -19.72 2.53
N TYR A 32 -0.57 -19.21 2.84
CA TYR A 32 -0.90 -17.81 2.62
C TYR A 32 0.03 -16.87 3.40
N GLN A 33 0.34 -17.19 4.66
CA GLN A 33 1.28 -16.42 5.48
C GLN A 33 2.72 -16.44 4.91
N GLU A 34 3.16 -17.58 4.38
CA GLU A 34 4.46 -17.72 3.72
C GLU A 34 4.54 -16.91 2.41
N ASP A 35 3.50 -16.97 1.57
CA ASP A 35 3.41 -16.19 0.33
C ASP A 35 3.45 -14.68 0.59
N ILE A 36 2.70 -14.22 1.61
CA ILE A 36 2.71 -12.81 2.03
C ILE A 36 4.10 -12.44 2.54
N LEU A 37 4.81 -13.32 3.26
CA LEU A 37 6.17 -13.06 3.75
C LEU A 37 7.14 -12.81 2.58
N LEU A 38 7.20 -13.74 1.63
CA LEU A 38 8.06 -13.62 0.44
C LEU A 38 7.69 -12.39 -0.41
N ARG A 39 6.42 -12.02 -0.45
CA ARG A 39 5.97 -10.81 -1.17
C ARG A 39 6.43 -9.53 -0.47
N SER A 40 6.25 -9.44 0.84
CA SER A 40 6.69 -8.28 1.62
C SER A 40 8.21 -8.09 1.59
N GLU A 41 9.00 -9.17 1.70
CA GLU A 41 10.46 -9.08 1.57
C GLU A 41 10.89 -8.51 0.21
N ARG A 42 10.27 -8.98 -0.89
CA ARG A 42 10.52 -8.43 -2.23
C ARG A 42 10.14 -6.96 -2.33
N MET A 43 9.03 -6.54 -1.74
CA MET A 43 8.60 -5.14 -1.75
C MET A 43 9.49 -4.24 -0.90
N ILE A 44 9.96 -4.74 0.24
CA ILE A 44 10.95 -4.07 1.09
C ILE A 44 12.26 -3.87 0.34
N SER A 45 12.77 -4.92 -0.31
CA SER A 45 13.99 -4.82 -1.12
C SER A 45 13.84 -3.78 -2.24
N ARG A 46 12.68 -3.73 -2.91
CA ARG A 46 12.38 -2.70 -3.92
C ARG A 46 12.38 -1.29 -3.33
N LEU A 47 11.82 -1.10 -2.14
CA LEU A 47 11.82 0.19 -1.45
C LEU A 47 13.26 0.63 -1.12
N GLN A 48 14.07 -0.26 -0.54
CA GLN A 48 15.46 0.03 -0.20
C GLN A 48 16.29 0.38 -1.44
N LEU A 49 16.11 -0.36 -2.55
CA LEU A 49 16.77 -0.05 -3.81
C LEU A 49 16.34 1.31 -4.38
N ALA A 50 15.06 1.63 -4.34
CA ALA A 50 14.56 2.93 -4.83
C ALA A 50 15.04 4.09 -3.95
N ALA A 51 15.09 3.91 -2.63
CA ALA A 51 15.66 4.90 -1.70
C ALA A 51 17.16 5.10 -1.94
N SER A 52 17.92 4.00 -2.07
CA SER A 52 19.36 4.04 -2.34
C SER A 52 19.65 4.74 -3.67
N LYS A 53 18.84 4.48 -4.71
CA LYS A 53 18.95 5.17 -5.99
C LYS A 53 18.81 6.69 -5.87
N LEU A 54 17.89 7.19 -5.03
CA LEU A 54 17.74 8.63 -4.81
C LEU A 54 18.95 9.23 -4.07
N ILE A 55 19.51 8.50 -3.10
CA ILE A 55 20.73 8.88 -2.37
C ILE A 55 21.94 8.90 -3.31
N ASP A 56 22.13 7.85 -4.10
CA ASP A 56 23.24 7.69 -5.05
C ASP A 56 23.21 8.79 -6.12
N LEU A 57 22.00 9.14 -6.59
CA LEU A 57 21.79 10.25 -7.51
C LEU A 57 21.93 11.63 -6.86
N LYS A 58 22.19 11.71 -5.54
CA LYS A 58 22.35 12.94 -4.77
C LYS A 58 21.11 13.85 -4.73
N TRP A 59 19.91 13.26 -4.87
CA TRP A 59 18.64 14.01 -4.83
C TRP A 59 18.22 14.41 -3.43
N GLY A 60 19.06 14.14 -2.44
CA GLY A 60 18.83 14.45 -1.04
C GLY A 60 18.07 13.32 -0.35
N TRP A 61 18.56 12.95 0.82
CA TRP A 61 17.84 12.19 1.85
C TRP A 61 18.06 12.91 3.17
N HIS A 62 19.29 13.42 3.31
CA HIS A 62 19.71 14.51 4.19
C HIS A 62 20.15 15.72 3.37
N ASN A 63 20.35 16.84 4.05
CA ASN A 63 20.96 18.03 3.45
C ASN A 63 22.39 17.77 2.95
N ASP A 64 23.13 16.87 3.61
CA ASP A 64 24.52 16.56 3.28
C ASP A 64 24.66 15.80 1.94
N ASP A 65 23.60 15.06 1.56
CA ASP A 65 23.56 14.28 0.34
C ASP A 65 22.79 14.97 -0.80
N LEU A 66 22.27 16.16 -0.56
CA LEU A 66 21.59 16.96 -1.58
C LEU A 66 22.61 17.76 -2.39
N VAL A 67 22.65 17.48 -3.70
CA VAL A 67 23.22 18.43 -4.66
C VAL A 67 22.06 19.16 -5.33
N GLY A 68 21.89 20.44 -4.98
CA GLY A 68 20.84 21.31 -5.51
C GLY A 68 20.95 21.54 -7.01
N VAL A 69 19.85 21.98 -7.62
CA VAL A 69 19.71 22.09 -9.08
C VAL A 69 20.73 23.06 -9.69
N PHE A 70 20.91 24.22 -9.07
CA PHE A 70 21.91 25.22 -9.49
C PHE A 70 23.32 24.62 -9.56
N LYS A 71 23.74 23.90 -8.51
CA LYS A 71 25.06 23.27 -8.44
C LYS A 71 25.23 22.18 -9.50
N ARG A 72 24.18 21.43 -9.84
CA ARG A 72 24.23 20.42 -10.91
C ARG A 72 24.45 21.05 -12.27
N LEU A 73 23.68 22.08 -12.60
CA LEU A 73 23.83 22.81 -13.86
C LEU A 73 25.20 23.46 -13.95
N SER A 74 25.66 24.09 -12.86
CA SER A 74 26.99 24.70 -12.78
C SER A 74 28.13 23.68 -12.93
N ALA A 75 27.97 22.46 -12.44
CA ALA A 75 28.98 21.41 -12.60
C ALA A 75 29.02 20.80 -14.01
N ASN A 76 27.86 20.65 -14.65
CA ASN A 76 27.74 19.97 -15.95
C ASN A 76 27.89 20.92 -17.16
N ILE A 77 27.62 22.22 -16.98
CA ILE A 77 27.52 23.20 -18.07
C ILE A 77 28.49 24.34 -17.86
N THR A 78 29.50 24.44 -18.72
CA THR A 78 30.55 25.47 -18.62
C THR A 78 30.04 26.89 -18.85
N CYS A 79 29.07 27.08 -19.78
CA CYS A 79 28.51 28.40 -20.05
C CYS A 79 27.65 28.90 -18.87
N TYR A 80 26.98 27.99 -18.16
CA TYR A 80 26.20 28.29 -16.96
C TYR A 80 27.10 28.71 -15.80
N GLN A 81 28.16 27.93 -15.55
CA GLN A 81 29.13 28.21 -14.49
C GLN A 81 29.80 29.58 -14.64
N ASN A 82 30.21 29.93 -15.86
CA ASN A 82 30.98 31.14 -16.11
C ASN A 82 30.11 32.38 -16.35
N MET A 83 28.79 32.24 -16.49
CA MET A 83 27.87 33.34 -16.85
C MET A 83 28.00 34.53 -15.88
N THR A 84 28.00 34.23 -14.58
CA THR A 84 28.04 35.26 -13.54
C THR A 84 29.39 35.98 -13.47
N THR A 85 30.47 35.24 -13.66
CA THR A 85 31.84 35.79 -13.62
C THR A 85 32.20 36.60 -14.87
N ARG A 86 31.75 36.15 -16.05
CA ARG A 86 32.06 36.79 -17.34
C ARG A 86 31.30 38.11 -17.51
N HIS A 87 30.08 38.17 -17.01
CA HIS A 87 29.18 39.33 -17.16
C HIS A 87 28.91 40.04 -15.84
N SER A 88 29.90 40.07 -14.95
CA SER A 88 29.78 40.69 -13.61
C SER A 88 29.30 42.15 -13.66
N ASP A 89 29.74 42.92 -14.66
CA ASP A 89 29.34 44.31 -14.82
C ASP A 89 27.83 44.46 -15.08
N VAL A 90 27.26 43.57 -15.89
CA VAL A 90 25.83 43.55 -16.22
C VAL A 90 25.03 43.07 -15.02
N ILE A 91 25.49 42.03 -14.33
CA ILE A 91 24.81 41.45 -13.17
C ILE A 91 24.81 42.41 -11.98
N ASN A 92 25.94 43.09 -11.74
CA ASN A 92 26.01 44.13 -10.71
C ASN A 92 25.06 45.30 -11.02
N ALA A 93 24.81 45.60 -12.30
CA ALA A 93 23.84 46.61 -12.69
C ALA A 93 22.39 46.14 -12.49
N LEU A 94 22.09 44.87 -12.79
CA LEU A 94 20.77 44.26 -12.56
C LEU A 94 20.41 44.19 -11.07
N ASN A 95 21.37 43.83 -10.22
CA ASN A 95 21.15 43.70 -8.78
C ASN A 95 21.16 45.05 -8.04
N ASN A 96 21.37 46.18 -8.72
CA ASN A 96 21.49 47.48 -8.06
C ASN A 96 20.10 48.12 -7.83
N PRO A 97 19.61 48.20 -6.57
CA PRO A 97 18.30 48.79 -6.28
C PRO A 97 18.19 50.28 -6.66
N ALA A 98 19.31 51.00 -6.74
CA ALA A 98 19.33 52.40 -7.19
C ALA A 98 19.09 52.56 -8.70
N ALA A 99 19.09 51.48 -9.47
CA ALA A 99 18.77 51.48 -10.90
C ALA A 99 17.25 51.65 -11.17
N HIS A 100 16.37 51.29 -10.23
CA HIS A 100 14.91 51.24 -10.44
C HIS A 100 14.14 52.45 -9.87
N GLY A 101 14.82 53.48 -9.37
CA GLY A 101 14.17 54.68 -8.84
C GLY A 101 13.39 55.45 -9.92
N GLU A 102 12.22 56.00 -9.57
CA GLU A 102 11.32 56.69 -10.51
C GLU A 102 12.00 57.84 -11.27
N GLU A 103 12.82 58.63 -10.58
CA GLU A 103 13.59 59.74 -11.18
C GLU A 103 14.61 59.23 -12.21
N ARG A 104 15.21 58.07 -11.95
CA ARG A 104 16.18 57.44 -12.86
C ARG A 104 15.49 56.83 -14.07
N LYS A 105 14.37 56.11 -13.88
CA LYS A 105 13.52 55.61 -14.97
C LYS A 105 13.05 56.76 -15.86
N THR A 106 12.61 57.87 -15.25
CA THR A 106 12.23 59.10 -15.98
C THR A 106 13.39 59.66 -16.80
N SER A 107 14.57 59.78 -16.20
CA SER A 107 15.77 60.30 -16.88
C SER A 107 16.22 59.37 -18.03
N GLN A 108 16.13 58.05 -17.86
CA GLN A 108 16.44 57.06 -18.90
C GLN A 108 15.49 57.16 -20.09
N ILE A 109 14.18 57.22 -19.84
CA ILE A 109 13.17 57.40 -20.91
C ILE A 109 13.39 58.74 -21.62
N PHE A 110 13.69 59.81 -20.88
CA PHE A 110 14.00 61.11 -21.47
C PHE A 110 15.25 61.05 -22.37
N MET A 111 16.30 60.33 -21.95
CA MET A 111 17.51 60.12 -22.74
C MET A 111 17.24 59.33 -24.03
N ILE A 112 16.30 58.38 -24.01
CA ILE A 112 15.94 57.57 -25.19
C ILE A 112 15.15 58.41 -26.21
N ILE A 113 14.20 59.23 -25.73
CA ILE A 113 13.31 60.02 -26.59
C ILE A 113 14.02 61.25 -27.17
N ASP A 114 14.78 61.98 -26.34
CA ASP A 114 15.44 63.22 -26.74
C ASP A 114 16.84 63.33 -26.12
N PRO A 115 17.84 62.62 -26.68
CA PRO A 115 19.20 62.63 -26.16
C PRO A 115 19.87 64.01 -26.25
N GLY A 116 19.39 64.90 -27.14
CA GLY A 116 19.92 66.25 -27.30
C GLY A 116 19.55 67.15 -26.13
N HIS A 117 18.25 67.20 -25.78
CA HIS A 117 17.78 67.99 -24.65
C HIS A 117 18.20 67.38 -23.31
N HIS A 118 18.23 66.05 -23.19
CA HIS A 118 18.70 65.38 -21.98
C HIS A 118 20.15 65.76 -21.63
N ARG A 119 21.04 65.86 -22.63
CA ARG A 119 22.44 66.28 -22.39
C ARG A 119 22.58 67.68 -21.81
N LEU A 120 21.66 68.57 -22.16
CA LEU A 120 21.66 69.95 -21.66
C LEU A 120 21.02 70.04 -20.27
N TYR A 121 19.96 69.27 -20.03
CA TYR A 121 19.16 69.32 -18.79
C TYR A 121 18.78 67.91 -18.29
N PRO A 122 19.71 67.11 -17.77
CA PRO A 122 19.47 65.69 -17.47
C PRO A 122 18.47 65.41 -16.34
N GLY A 123 18.23 66.41 -15.47
CA GLY A 123 17.28 66.36 -14.35
C GLY A 123 16.06 67.28 -14.54
N LEU A 124 15.71 67.63 -15.79
CA LEU A 124 14.59 68.53 -16.09
C LEU A 124 13.23 67.98 -15.63
N TYR A 125 13.05 66.66 -15.75
CA TYR A 125 11.83 65.95 -15.38
C TYR A 125 12.15 64.95 -14.28
N LYS A 126 11.37 64.98 -13.20
CA LYS A 126 11.55 64.08 -12.04
C LYS A 126 10.60 62.90 -12.06
N THR A 127 9.46 63.04 -12.74
CA THR A 127 8.44 61.99 -12.84
C THR A 127 8.07 61.71 -14.29
N ILE A 128 7.67 60.46 -14.56
CA ILE A 128 7.20 60.03 -15.89
C ILE A 128 5.98 60.86 -16.33
N SER A 129 5.15 61.29 -15.37
CA SER A 129 3.99 62.16 -15.63
C SER A 129 4.38 63.52 -16.21
N GLU A 130 5.48 64.12 -15.74
CA GLU A 130 5.98 65.39 -16.28
C GLU A 130 6.51 65.22 -17.69
N LEU A 131 7.26 64.13 -17.95
CA LEU A 131 7.77 63.82 -19.27
C LEU A 131 6.63 63.57 -20.27
N ARG A 132 5.60 62.83 -19.86
CA ARG A 132 4.41 62.54 -20.67
C ARG A 132 3.62 63.79 -21.05
N ARG A 133 3.61 64.84 -20.22
CA ARG A 133 2.95 66.12 -20.56
C ARG A 133 3.60 66.82 -21.75
N VAL A 134 4.88 66.56 -22.02
CA VAL A 134 5.65 67.23 -23.07
C VAL A 134 5.77 66.34 -24.32
N TYR A 135 6.10 65.07 -24.12
CA TYR A 135 6.38 64.14 -25.23
C TYR A 135 5.22 63.20 -25.57
N GLY A 136 4.11 63.26 -24.82
CA GLY A 136 2.87 62.54 -25.13
C GLY A 136 3.05 61.02 -25.24
N ASP A 137 2.41 60.44 -26.25
CA ASP A 137 2.33 58.99 -26.49
C ASP A 137 3.70 58.33 -26.76
N VAL A 138 4.70 59.11 -27.15
CA VAL A 138 6.07 58.59 -27.37
C VAL A 138 6.65 58.05 -26.06
N VAL A 139 6.32 58.67 -24.92
CA VAL A 139 6.74 58.23 -23.59
C VAL A 139 6.15 56.86 -23.26
N GLU A 140 4.86 56.67 -23.54
CA GLU A 140 4.17 55.41 -23.26
C GLU A 140 4.71 54.26 -24.12
N LYS A 141 4.99 54.53 -25.40
CA LYS A 141 5.63 53.55 -26.28
C LYS A 141 7.04 53.17 -25.78
N THR A 142 7.88 54.15 -25.48
CA THR A 142 9.26 53.91 -25.00
C THR A 142 9.28 53.23 -23.63
N GLN A 143 8.36 53.59 -22.75
CA GLN A 143 8.20 52.92 -21.46
C GLN A 143 7.86 51.44 -21.66
N LYS A 144 6.90 51.12 -22.53
CA LYS A 144 6.54 49.74 -22.83
C LYS A 144 7.72 48.95 -23.42
N GLU A 145 8.46 49.52 -24.36
CA GLU A 145 9.67 48.89 -24.92
C GLU A 145 10.75 48.64 -23.85
N LEU A 146 10.91 49.55 -22.89
CA LEU A 146 11.85 49.39 -21.79
C LEU A 146 11.40 48.28 -20.84
N GLU A 147 10.11 48.23 -20.50
CA GLU A 147 9.52 47.18 -19.65
C GLU A 147 9.66 45.80 -20.30
N GLU A 148 9.41 45.66 -21.60
CA GLU A 148 9.60 44.40 -22.34
C GLU A 148 11.07 43.91 -22.29
N ILE A 149 12.04 44.83 -22.33
CA ILE A 149 13.46 44.50 -22.18
C ILE A 149 13.81 44.14 -20.74
N GLU A 150 13.33 44.92 -19.75
CA GLU A 150 13.54 44.68 -18.31
C GLU A 150 13.01 43.28 -17.93
N GLU A 151 11.79 42.93 -18.35
CA GLU A 151 11.16 41.64 -18.07
C GLU A 151 11.88 40.45 -18.74
N MET A 152 12.32 40.60 -20.00
CA MET A 152 13.04 39.52 -20.67
C MET A 152 14.41 39.29 -20.02
N VAL A 153 15.14 40.37 -19.71
CA VAL A 153 16.46 40.27 -19.08
C VAL A 153 16.36 39.70 -17.67
N ASP A 154 15.36 40.11 -16.89
CA ASP A 154 15.11 39.53 -15.56
C ASP A 154 14.78 38.04 -15.66
N ARG A 155 13.84 37.63 -16.52
CA ARG A 155 13.52 36.21 -16.73
C ARG A 155 14.73 35.37 -17.12
N LEU A 156 15.59 35.90 -18.00
CA LEU A 156 16.85 35.24 -18.37
C LEU A 156 17.80 35.15 -17.17
N TYR A 157 17.95 36.23 -16.40
CA TYR A 157 18.84 36.29 -15.23
C TYR A 157 18.41 35.36 -14.10
N GLN A 158 17.11 35.27 -13.78
CA GLN A 158 16.57 34.42 -12.72
C GLN A 158 16.90 32.92 -12.88
N ILE A 159 17.22 32.46 -14.10
CA ILE A 159 17.66 31.08 -14.36
C ILE A 159 19.10 30.84 -13.87
N TYR A 160 19.92 31.89 -13.79
CA TYR A 160 21.33 31.84 -13.39
C TYR A 160 21.58 32.44 -11.99
N ASP A 161 20.53 32.90 -11.32
CA ASP A 161 20.61 33.39 -9.95
C ASP A 161 20.55 32.21 -8.96
N GLU A 162 21.57 32.07 -8.10
CA GLU A 162 21.63 30.99 -7.11
C GLU A 162 20.50 31.11 -6.08
N ASP A 163 20.11 32.35 -5.74
CA ASP A 163 19.09 32.62 -4.72
C ASP A 163 17.69 32.18 -5.15
N ASN A 164 17.46 31.96 -6.45
CA ASN A 164 16.20 31.43 -6.98
C ASN A 164 16.05 29.91 -6.80
N PHE A 165 17.09 29.22 -6.33
CA PHE A 165 17.10 27.76 -6.16
C PHE A 165 17.23 27.35 -4.69
N HIS A 166 16.62 26.21 -4.35
CA HIS A 166 16.75 25.65 -3.02
C HIS A 166 18.13 24.99 -2.87
N SER A 167 18.94 25.53 -1.97
CA SER A 167 20.25 24.98 -1.60
C SER A 167 20.18 23.90 -0.52
N GLN A 168 19.04 23.79 0.17
CA GLN A 168 18.78 22.86 1.28
C GLN A 168 17.35 22.34 1.23
N LEU A 169 17.12 21.21 1.89
CA LEU A 169 15.78 20.66 2.07
C LEU A 169 14.99 21.52 3.08
N VAL A 170 13.75 21.85 2.73
CA VAL A 170 12.89 22.77 3.51
C VAL A 170 12.09 22.02 4.59
N GLY A 171 11.92 20.70 4.42
CA GLY A 171 11.06 19.87 5.27
C GLY A 171 11.45 19.82 6.74
N HIS A 172 10.47 20.09 7.60
CA HIS A 172 10.57 19.78 9.03
C HIS A 172 10.34 18.28 9.23
N ASN A 173 11.28 17.57 9.86
CA ASN A 173 11.24 16.13 10.18
C ASN A 173 11.73 15.13 9.11
N LEU A 174 12.61 15.53 8.18
CA LEU A 174 13.20 14.60 7.21
C LEU A 174 13.98 13.45 7.86
N ASN A 175 14.50 13.62 9.09
CA ASN A 175 15.08 12.55 9.92
C ASN A 175 14.11 11.36 10.17
N ARG A 176 12.81 11.49 9.88
CA ARG A 176 11.86 10.38 9.90
C ARG A 176 12.11 9.38 8.77
N MET A 177 12.68 9.82 7.65
CA MET A 177 13.16 8.96 6.56
C MET A 177 14.12 7.89 7.08
N ASP A 178 15.04 8.27 7.96
CA ASP A 178 15.98 7.32 8.58
C ASP A 178 15.27 6.33 9.49
N LYS A 179 14.23 6.78 10.20
CA LYS A 179 13.42 5.87 11.03
C LYS A 179 12.73 4.81 10.18
N ILE A 180 12.33 5.13 8.95
CA ILE A 180 11.73 4.16 8.03
C ILE A 180 12.75 3.10 7.66
N LEU A 181 13.94 3.50 7.19
CA LEU A 181 15.00 2.57 6.83
C LEU A 181 15.45 1.75 8.05
N ALA A 182 15.63 2.38 9.21
CA ALA A 182 16.00 1.69 10.44
C ALA A 182 14.93 0.69 10.91
N LEU A 183 13.64 1.00 10.76
CA LEU A 183 12.57 0.04 11.09
C LEU A 183 12.53 -1.12 10.11
N VAL A 184 12.83 -0.88 8.84
CA VAL A 184 12.99 -1.92 7.82
C VAL A 184 14.18 -2.81 8.17
N ASP A 185 15.33 -2.24 8.52
CA ASP A 185 16.54 -3.00 8.87
C ASP A 185 16.34 -3.83 10.14
N GLN A 186 15.67 -3.27 11.16
CA GLN A 186 15.31 -4.03 12.36
C GLN A 186 14.40 -5.23 12.04
N TYR A 187 13.53 -5.09 11.03
CA TYR A 187 12.68 -6.19 10.58
C TYR A 187 13.48 -7.24 9.80
N THR A 188 14.34 -6.84 8.86
CA THR A 188 15.16 -7.78 8.07
C THR A 188 16.19 -8.52 8.92
N GLU A 189 16.71 -7.88 9.97
CA GLU A 189 17.59 -8.50 10.97
C GLU A 189 16.85 -9.40 11.98
N GLY A 190 15.52 -9.49 11.90
CA GLY A 190 14.70 -10.30 12.81
C GLY A 190 14.55 -9.73 14.22
N LYS A 191 15.01 -8.49 14.47
CA LYS A 191 14.88 -7.80 15.77
C LYS A 191 13.46 -7.34 16.05
N LEU A 192 12.66 -7.11 15.00
CA LEU A 192 11.29 -6.64 15.10
C LEU A 192 10.32 -7.65 14.48
N GLN A 193 9.31 -8.05 15.25
CA GLN A 193 8.24 -8.92 14.72
C GLN A 193 7.46 -8.20 13.62
N ARG A 194 7.05 -8.95 12.59
CA ARG A 194 6.36 -8.42 11.41
C ARG A 194 5.10 -7.62 11.73
N LYS A 195 4.26 -8.11 12.66
CA LYS A 195 3.06 -7.39 13.11
C LYS A 195 3.41 -6.02 13.70
N ALA A 196 4.35 -6.00 14.65
CA ALA A 196 4.80 -4.77 15.29
C ALA A 196 5.45 -3.79 14.29
N TRP A 197 6.20 -4.32 13.32
CA TRP A 197 6.74 -3.51 12.23
C TRP A 197 5.62 -2.90 11.36
N ALA A 198 4.67 -3.72 10.91
CA ALA A 198 3.53 -3.29 10.10
C ALA A 198 2.68 -2.22 10.82
N GLU A 199 2.37 -2.42 12.10
CA GLU A 199 1.61 -1.46 12.92
C GLU A 199 2.35 -0.12 13.08
N LYS A 200 3.66 -0.15 13.34
CA LYS A 200 4.49 1.07 13.42
C LYS A 200 4.49 1.82 12.10
N MET A 201 4.64 1.10 10.98
CA MET A 201 4.63 1.66 9.63
C MET A 201 3.25 2.20 9.22
N GLN A 202 2.16 1.60 9.73
CA GLN A 202 0.78 2.07 9.52
C GLN A 202 0.32 3.11 10.54
N SER A 203 1.19 3.54 11.45
CA SER A 203 0.84 4.56 12.43
C SER A 203 0.41 5.87 11.74
N ARG A 204 -0.48 6.61 12.39
CA ARG A 204 -0.96 7.91 11.88
C ARG A 204 0.18 8.86 11.54
N ASN A 205 1.22 8.86 12.37
CA ASN A 205 2.38 9.73 12.20
C ASN A 205 3.19 9.36 10.94
N MET A 206 3.35 8.07 10.65
CA MET A 206 4.04 7.60 9.46
C MET A 206 3.25 7.92 8.18
N ARG A 207 1.93 7.72 8.21
CA ARG A 207 1.06 8.08 7.08
C ARG A 207 1.10 9.57 6.78
N HIS A 208 0.92 10.41 7.79
CA HIS A 208 1.00 11.87 7.65
C HIS A 208 2.34 12.32 7.08
N PHE A 209 3.45 11.77 7.60
CA PHE A 209 4.78 12.12 7.12
C PHE A 209 4.92 11.92 5.60
N PHE A 210 4.49 10.77 5.08
CA PHE A 210 4.63 10.48 3.66
C PHE A 210 3.61 11.18 2.77
N GLU A 211 2.42 11.50 3.27
CA GLU A 211 1.37 12.12 2.46
C GLU A 211 1.50 13.65 2.39
N GLU A 212 2.08 14.27 3.42
CA GLU A 212 2.20 15.72 3.53
C GLU A 212 3.67 16.14 3.67
N ASP A 213 4.28 15.91 4.84
CA ASP A 213 5.62 16.43 5.19
C ASP A 213 6.70 16.11 4.14
N PHE A 214 6.66 14.91 3.59
CA PHE A 214 7.58 14.42 2.56
C PHE A 214 7.42 15.19 1.25
N TYR A 215 6.18 15.41 0.81
CA TYR A 215 5.91 16.10 -0.46
C TYR A 215 6.25 17.58 -0.34
N ASP A 216 5.79 18.23 0.72
CA ASP A 216 5.99 19.66 0.91
C ASP A 216 7.45 20.01 1.22
N GLY A 217 8.12 19.13 1.97
CA GLY A 217 9.47 19.37 2.45
C GLY A 217 10.60 18.97 1.51
N TRP A 218 10.37 18.03 0.59
CA TRP A 218 11.42 17.46 -0.26
C TRP A 218 11.04 17.41 -1.73
N TYR A 219 9.91 16.80 -2.10
CA TYR A 219 9.57 16.60 -3.51
C TYR A 219 9.16 17.91 -4.21
N ASN A 220 8.23 18.67 -3.63
CA ASN A 220 7.68 19.88 -4.24
C ASN A 220 8.74 20.98 -4.44
N PRO A 221 9.67 21.24 -3.49
CA PRO A 221 10.73 22.22 -3.70
C PRO A 221 11.66 21.87 -4.87
N ILE A 222 12.12 20.61 -4.95
CA ILE A 222 13.00 20.17 -6.05
C ILE A 222 12.26 20.20 -7.40
N LEU A 223 10.99 19.77 -7.40
CA LEU A 223 10.16 19.84 -8.60
C LEU A 223 9.93 21.28 -9.04
N LYS A 224 9.71 22.21 -8.10
CA LYS A 224 9.56 23.64 -8.41
C LYS A 224 10.83 24.19 -9.08
N ASP A 225 12.00 23.90 -8.53
CA ASP A 225 13.28 24.35 -9.09
C ASP A 225 13.49 23.85 -10.53
N LEU A 226 13.20 22.58 -10.80
CA LEU A 226 13.40 21.99 -12.13
C LEU A 226 12.30 22.36 -13.14
N ASP A 227 11.03 22.21 -12.74
CA ASP A 227 9.87 22.32 -13.62
C ASP A 227 9.43 23.78 -13.80
N GLN A 228 9.33 24.54 -12.70
CA GLN A 228 8.85 25.92 -12.74
C GLN A 228 9.98 26.92 -13.00
N ASN A 229 11.04 26.89 -12.20
CA ASN A 229 12.09 27.91 -12.25
C ASN A 229 13.00 27.77 -13.47
N ILE A 230 13.12 26.57 -14.06
CA ILE A 230 13.94 26.35 -15.25
C ILE A 230 13.10 25.98 -16.46
N VAL A 231 12.49 24.79 -16.51
CA VAL A 231 11.92 24.27 -17.76
C VAL A 231 10.77 25.15 -18.27
N LYS A 232 9.85 25.56 -17.38
CA LYS A 232 8.78 26.48 -17.74
C LYS A 232 9.32 27.87 -18.09
N ALA A 233 10.23 28.41 -17.30
CA ALA A 233 10.86 29.71 -17.57
C ALA A 233 11.54 29.74 -18.96
N ILE A 234 12.27 28.69 -19.33
CA ILE A 234 12.89 28.56 -20.66
C ILE A 234 11.83 28.51 -21.76
N ASN A 235 10.75 27.74 -21.59
CA ASN A 235 9.68 27.68 -22.60
C ASN A 235 9.00 29.05 -22.79
N ASP A 236 8.75 29.77 -21.69
CA ASP A 236 8.14 31.10 -21.73
C ASP A 236 9.10 32.11 -22.41
N ILE A 237 10.41 32.03 -22.14
CA ILE A 237 11.44 32.83 -22.83
C ILE A 237 11.49 32.49 -24.33
N GLU A 238 11.52 31.20 -24.70
CA GLU A 238 11.56 30.75 -26.09
C GLU A 238 10.36 31.25 -26.90
N TYR A 239 9.19 31.38 -26.26
CA TYR A 239 7.98 31.92 -26.87
C TYR A 239 8.12 33.42 -27.20
N ASP A 240 8.62 34.22 -26.27
CA ASP A 240 8.75 35.68 -26.42
C ASP A 240 10.00 36.12 -27.19
N LEU A 241 10.99 35.23 -27.31
CA LEU A 241 12.31 35.51 -27.88
C LEU A 241 12.27 36.12 -29.30
N PRO A 242 11.42 35.68 -30.25
CA PRO A 242 11.38 36.29 -31.58
C PRO A 242 11.02 37.78 -31.57
N SER A 243 10.11 38.19 -30.68
CA SER A 243 9.74 39.60 -30.51
C SER A 243 10.93 40.40 -29.96
N PHE A 244 11.60 39.85 -28.95
CA PHE A 244 12.77 40.46 -28.33
C PHE A 244 13.97 40.59 -29.29
N ILE A 245 14.21 39.59 -30.13
CA ILE A 245 15.27 39.65 -31.17
C ILE A 245 14.97 40.78 -32.17
N ASN A 246 13.71 40.98 -32.58
CA ASN A 246 13.37 42.07 -33.49
C ASN A 246 13.65 43.46 -32.87
N LEU A 247 13.44 43.62 -31.55
CA LEU A 247 13.77 44.86 -30.83
C LEU A 247 15.28 45.13 -30.77
N THR A 248 16.08 44.08 -30.63
CA THR A 248 17.55 44.19 -30.52
C THR A 248 18.24 44.34 -31.89
N VAL A 249 17.77 43.65 -32.94
CA VAL A 249 18.31 43.73 -34.32
C VAL A 249 18.19 45.14 -34.91
N ASN A 250 17.15 45.91 -34.54
CA ASN A 250 17.01 47.30 -34.98
C ASN A 250 18.06 48.24 -34.36
N GLY A 251 18.94 47.75 -33.47
CA GLY A 251 19.99 48.51 -32.79
C GLY A 251 19.47 49.44 -31.69
N THR A 252 18.17 49.72 -31.68
CA THR A 252 17.48 50.49 -30.64
C THR A 252 17.44 49.71 -29.33
N GLY A 253 17.10 48.42 -29.33
CA GLY A 253 17.01 47.61 -28.11
C GLY A 253 18.35 47.50 -27.36
N LEU A 254 19.47 47.37 -28.08
CA LEU A 254 20.80 47.34 -27.45
C LEU A 254 21.18 48.68 -26.81
N LYS A 255 20.81 49.80 -27.44
CA LYS A 255 21.01 51.14 -26.87
C LYS A 255 20.12 51.36 -25.65
N THR A 256 18.85 50.95 -25.74
CA THR A 256 17.89 51.02 -24.63
C THR A 256 18.36 50.19 -23.44
N GLY A 257 18.78 48.95 -23.64
CA GLY A 257 19.32 48.11 -22.56
C GLY A 257 20.63 48.64 -21.96
N SER A 258 21.51 49.24 -22.79
CA SER A 258 22.70 49.93 -22.29
C SER A 258 22.36 51.15 -21.41
N ILE A 259 21.34 51.93 -21.79
CA ILE A 259 20.83 53.05 -20.97
C ILE A 259 20.19 52.52 -19.69
N MET A 260 19.43 51.43 -19.78
CA MET A 260 18.76 50.78 -18.64
C MET A 260 19.78 50.36 -17.57
N LEU A 261 20.86 49.67 -17.97
CA LEU A 261 21.84 49.09 -17.04
C LEU A 261 22.93 50.09 -16.63
N PHE A 262 23.47 50.84 -17.60
CA PHE A 262 24.66 51.66 -17.40
C PHE A 262 24.39 53.17 -17.45
N GLY A 263 23.17 53.58 -17.80
CA GLY A 263 22.76 54.99 -17.87
C GLY A 263 23.31 55.77 -19.06
N ASN A 264 23.94 55.09 -20.03
CA ASN A 264 24.52 55.75 -21.21
C ASN A 264 24.59 54.82 -22.43
N THR A 265 24.97 55.38 -23.58
CA THR A 265 25.12 54.68 -24.88
C THR A 265 26.57 54.57 -25.33
N ALA A 266 27.54 54.51 -24.41
CA ALA A 266 28.93 54.34 -24.81
C ALA A 266 29.10 53.00 -25.55
N PRO A 267 29.94 52.94 -26.61
CA PRO A 267 30.13 51.73 -27.40
C PRO A 267 30.54 50.51 -26.56
N GLU A 268 31.30 50.72 -25.48
CA GLU A 268 31.69 49.67 -24.55
C GLU A 268 30.49 49.05 -23.81
N HIS A 269 29.58 49.87 -23.30
CA HIS A 269 28.41 49.41 -22.55
C HIS A 269 27.40 48.68 -23.44
N ILE A 270 27.21 49.18 -24.66
CA ILE A 270 26.40 48.49 -25.68
C ILE A 270 27.00 47.11 -25.99
N ARG A 271 28.33 47.03 -26.13
CA ARG A 271 29.01 45.76 -26.38
C ARG A 271 28.88 44.80 -25.19
N LYS A 272 29.09 45.26 -23.96
CA LYS A 272 28.90 44.43 -22.75
C LYS A 272 27.49 43.85 -22.67
N PHE A 273 26.47 44.65 -22.97
CA PHE A 273 25.09 44.17 -22.99
C PHE A 273 24.82 43.20 -24.15
N SER A 274 25.34 43.46 -25.35
CA SER A 274 25.22 42.56 -26.50
C SER A 274 25.88 41.21 -26.23
N ASP A 275 27.13 41.22 -25.75
CA ASP A 275 27.89 40.01 -25.43
C ASP A 275 27.16 39.18 -24.35
N PHE A 276 26.55 39.85 -23.36
CA PHE A 276 25.71 39.21 -22.35
C PHE A 276 24.48 38.54 -22.96
N LEU A 277 23.71 39.25 -23.79
CA LEU A 277 22.50 38.70 -24.42
C LEU A 277 22.85 37.51 -25.32
N ASP A 278 23.90 37.61 -26.13
CA ASP A 278 24.33 36.54 -27.02
C ASP A 278 24.75 35.30 -26.22
N ASP A 279 25.56 35.45 -25.17
CA ASP A 279 25.98 34.32 -24.34
C ASP A 279 24.81 33.70 -23.59
N ILE A 280 23.95 34.49 -22.93
CA ILE A 280 22.88 34.00 -22.06
C ILE A 280 21.76 33.31 -22.85
N ILE A 281 21.37 33.85 -24.00
CA ILE A 281 20.34 33.28 -24.88
C ILE A 281 20.85 31.99 -25.53
N ASN A 282 22.10 31.97 -25.99
CA ASN A 282 22.66 30.75 -26.60
C ASN A 282 22.81 29.64 -25.56
N CYS A 283 23.32 29.95 -24.38
CA CYS A 283 23.49 28.98 -23.29
C CYS A 283 22.14 28.43 -22.80
N THR A 284 21.13 29.30 -22.61
CA THR A 284 19.79 28.87 -22.16
C THR A 284 19.10 27.93 -23.14
N ARG A 285 19.06 28.29 -24.43
CA ARG A 285 18.33 27.50 -25.46
C ARG A 285 18.97 26.18 -25.81
N SER A 286 20.29 26.07 -25.63
CA SER A 286 21.05 24.88 -26.01
C SER A 286 21.34 23.99 -24.80
N GLU A 287 22.47 24.23 -24.12
CA GLU A 287 22.99 23.37 -23.07
C GLU A 287 22.05 23.30 -21.86
N VAL A 288 21.59 24.45 -21.34
CA VAL A 288 20.75 24.50 -20.12
C VAL A 288 19.39 23.85 -20.36
N ARG A 289 18.74 24.10 -21.50
CA ARG A 289 17.47 23.47 -21.86
C ARG A 289 17.58 21.96 -21.94
N ASN A 290 18.59 21.44 -22.63
CA ASN A 290 18.73 20.00 -22.82
C ASN A 290 19.08 19.29 -21.51
N GLU A 291 19.99 19.86 -20.73
CA GLU A 291 20.41 19.30 -19.45
C GLU A 291 19.29 19.37 -18.41
N SER A 292 18.57 20.48 -18.31
CA SER A 292 17.44 20.61 -17.38
C SER A 292 16.31 19.61 -17.66
N ILE A 293 15.97 19.36 -18.93
CA ILE A 293 15.00 18.33 -19.31
C ILE A 293 15.50 16.93 -18.93
N SER A 294 16.79 16.66 -19.14
CA SER A 294 17.42 15.39 -18.78
C SER A 294 17.35 15.14 -17.27
N ILE A 295 17.79 16.12 -16.48
CA ILE A 295 17.78 16.11 -15.02
C ILE A 295 16.35 15.95 -14.49
N LEU A 296 15.38 16.71 -15.01
CA LEU A 296 13.97 16.61 -14.63
C LEU A 296 13.41 15.21 -14.88
N LYS A 297 13.75 14.61 -16.02
CA LYS A 297 13.32 13.25 -16.37
C LYS A 297 13.94 12.21 -15.43
N GLU A 298 15.23 12.33 -15.12
CA GLU A 298 15.90 11.44 -14.18
C GLU A 298 15.25 11.50 -12.80
N PHE A 299 15.05 12.71 -12.27
CA PHE A 299 14.40 12.92 -10.98
C PHE A 299 12.98 12.34 -10.96
N LYS A 300 12.13 12.68 -11.95
CA LYS A 300 10.75 12.17 -12.05
C LYS A 300 10.72 10.64 -12.11
N ASN A 301 11.64 10.00 -12.83
CA ASN A 301 11.71 8.54 -12.92
C ASN A 301 12.11 7.90 -11.59
N ALA A 302 13.19 8.38 -10.96
CA ALA A 302 13.65 7.86 -9.67
C ALA A 302 12.57 8.04 -8.59
N MET A 303 11.89 9.18 -8.59
CA MET A 303 10.81 9.49 -7.68
C MET A 303 9.58 8.59 -7.91
N HIS A 304 9.20 8.36 -9.17
CA HIS A 304 8.09 7.48 -9.51
C HIS A 304 8.36 6.03 -9.08
N GLU A 305 9.59 5.54 -9.24
CA GLU A 305 10.01 4.22 -8.74
C GLU A 305 9.86 4.12 -7.22
N PHE A 306 10.32 5.15 -6.49
CA PHE A 306 10.17 5.21 -5.04
C PHE A 306 8.71 5.27 -4.59
N GLN A 307 7.90 6.15 -5.19
CA GLN A 307 6.45 6.25 -4.90
C GLN A 307 5.73 4.94 -5.19
N GLY A 308 6.10 4.26 -6.27
CA GLY A 308 5.56 2.95 -6.63
C GLY A 308 5.92 1.88 -5.59
N ALA A 309 7.19 1.80 -5.18
CA ALA A 309 7.64 0.87 -4.13
C ALA A 309 6.94 1.16 -2.79
N TYR A 310 6.86 2.42 -2.40
CA TYR A 310 6.18 2.89 -1.21
C TYR A 310 4.69 2.54 -1.23
N SER A 311 3.96 2.94 -2.28
CA SER A 311 2.52 2.71 -2.38
C SER A 311 2.17 1.22 -2.36
N ASN A 312 2.94 0.39 -3.06
CA ASN A 312 2.70 -1.05 -3.06
C ASN A 312 2.95 -1.68 -1.68
N LEU A 313 4.01 -1.29 -0.97
CA LEU A 313 4.30 -1.83 0.35
C LEU A 313 3.35 -1.28 1.41
N PHE A 314 3.27 0.04 1.55
CA PHE A 314 2.60 0.70 2.67
C PHE A 314 1.11 0.94 2.42
N LYS A 315 0.66 1.19 1.19
CA LYS A 315 -0.78 1.44 0.95
C LYS A 315 -1.56 0.18 0.57
N LYS A 316 -0.89 -0.88 0.10
CA LYS A 316 -1.56 -2.10 -0.36
C LYS A 316 -1.22 -3.30 0.52
N GLU A 317 0.05 -3.70 0.57
CA GLU A 317 0.47 -4.95 1.20
C GLU A 317 0.31 -4.93 2.73
N LEU A 318 0.77 -3.86 3.39
CA LEU A 318 0.71 -3.77 4.85
C LEU A 318 -0.72 -3.76 5.42
N PRO A 319 -1.67 -2.97 4.88
CA PRO A 319 -3.06 -3.03 5.31
C PRO A 319 -3.68 -4.42 5.10
N ASP A 320 -3.47 -5.04 3.93
CA ASP A 320 -3.97 -6.39 3.62
C ASP A 320 -3.40 -7.43 4.59
N TYR A 321 -2.11 -7.31 4.90
CA TYR A 321 -1.47 -8.14 5.92
C TYR A 321 -2.10 -7.94 7.30
N LEU A 322 -2.26 -6.70 7.77
CA LEU A 322 -2.82 -6.44 9.10
C LEU A 322 -4.29 -6.90 9.24
N GLU A 323 -5.08 -6.80 8.17
CA GLU A 323 -6.46 -7.27 8.15
C GLU A 323 -6.54 -8.81 8.22
N ASN A 324 -5.60 -9.50 7.56
CA ASN A 324 -5.58 -10.96 7.44
C ASN A 324 -4.55 -11.68 8.35
N PHE A 325 -3.89 -10.96 9.25
CA PHE A 325 -2.81 -11.50 10.09
C PHE A 325 -3.30 -12.44 11.18
N ASP A 326 -4.26 -12.00 12.00
CA ASP A 326 -4.84 -12.84 13.05
C ASP A 326 -5.91 -13.76 12.44
N PHE A 327 -6.21 -14.87 13.13
CA PHE A 327 -7.49 -15.55 12.94
C PHE A 327 -8.60 -14.56 13.34
N GLY A 328 -8.97 -13.68 12.40
CA GLY A 328 -9.94 -12.64 12.66
C GLY A 328 -11.25 -13.25 13.16
N PRO A 329 -12.09 -12.49 13.87
CA PRO A 329 -13.39 -12.98 14.33
C PRO A 329 -14.21 -13.59 13.19
N LYS A 330 -14.02 -13.10 11.96
CA LYS A 330 -14.57 -13.68 10.74
C LYS A 330 -14.04 -15.09 10.44
N PHE A 331 -12.71 -15.29 10.40
CA PHE A 331 -12.11 -16.60 10.16
C PHE A 331 -12.49 -17.61 11.25
N ILE A 332 -12.45 -17.21 12.52
CA ILE A 332 -12.83 -18.08 13.64
C ILE A 332 -14.29 -18.51 13.49
N LYS A 333 -15.19 -17.55 13.21
CA LYS A 333 -16.62 -17.81 13.03
C LYS A 333 -16.93 -18.71 11.84
N GLU A 334 -16.20 -18.56 10.73
CA GLU A 334 -16.44 -19.30 9.50
C GLU A 334 -15.82 -20.71 9.50
N ASN A 335 -14.74 -20.94 10.26
CA ASN A 335 -13.96 -22.17 10.17
C ASN A 335 -13.93 -23.03 11.45
N PHE A 336 -14.22 -22.47 12.64
CA PHE A 336 -14.20 -23.24 13.89
C PHE A 336 -15.62 -23.58 14.37
N ALA A 337 -15.83 -24.85 14.71
CA ALA A 337 -17.05 -25.34 15.34
C ALA A 337 -16.70 -26.18 16.58
N GLN A 338 -17.42 -25.96 17.69
CA GLN A 338 -17.31 -26.77 18.90
C GLN A 338 -18.59 -27.59 19.07
N VAL A 339 -18.44 -28.92 19.13
CA VAL A 339 -19.56 -29.84 19.42
C VAL A 339 -19.35 -30.45 20.79
N ASN A 340 -20.23 -30.12 21.74
CA ASN A 340 -20.24 -30.71 23.07
C ASN A 340 -21.33 -31.78 23.12
N VAL A 341 -20.94 -33.06 23.17
CA VAL A 341 -21.86 -34.18 23.32
C VAL A 341 -21.96 -34.55 24.80
N PHE A 342 -23.15 -34.44 25.37
CA PHE A 342 -23.43 -34.83 26.75
C PHE A 342 -24.72 -35.63 26.83
N LEU A 343 -24.79 -36.52 27.81
CA LEU A 343 -26.01 -37.25 28.14
C LEU A 343 -26.97 -36.30 28.86
N HIS A 344 -28.19 -36.16 28.34
CA HIS A 344 -29.21 -35.29 28.96
C HIS A 344 -29.60 -35.76 30.36
N LYS A 345 -29.57 -37.08 30.62
CA LYS A 345 -29.81 -37.73 31.91
C LYS A 345 -28.94 -38.99 32.03
N MET A 346 -28.55 -39.37 33.25
CA MET A 346 -27.85 -40.63 33.57
C MET A 346 -28.81 -41.84 33.52
N ASN A 347 -29.64 -41.93 32.48
CA ASN A 347 -30.60 -43.00 32.30
C ASN A 347 -30.25 -43.76 31.03
N VAL A 348 -29.94 -45.04 31.18
CA VAL A 348 -29.74 -45.96 30.06
C VAL A 348 -31.07 -46.66 29.81
N GLU A 349 -31.69 -46.37 28.66
CA GLU A 349 -32.88 -47.10 28.23
C GLU A 349 -32.48 -48.44 27.60
N HIS A 350 -32.98 -49.53 28.17
CA HIS A 350 -32.79 -50.87 27.64
C HIS A 350 -34.08 -51.35 26.99
N TRP A 351 -34.07 -51.46 25.65
CA TRP A 351 -35.15 -52.10 24.91
C TRP A 351 -34.86 -53.59 24.78
N LYS A 352 -35.59 -54.43 25.51
CA LYS A 352 -35.54 -55.89 25.39
C LYS A 352 -36.88 -56.40 24.88
N GLN A 353 -36.85 -57.12 23.76
CA GLN A 353 -38.03 -57.79 23.24
C GLN A 353 -38.22 -59.12 23.99
N HIS A 354 -39.31 -59.21 24.74
CA HIS A 354 -39.71 -60.45 25.40
C HIS A 354 -40.70 -61.20 24.52
N SER A 355 -40.56 -62.53 24.43
CA SER A 355 -41.56 -63.37 23.76
C SER A 355 -42.90 -63.20 24.46
N THR A 356 -43.94 -62.81 23.73
CA THR A 356 -45.31 -62.63 24.26
C THR A 356 -45.93 -63.94 24.71
N TYR A 357 -45.36 -65.08 24.30
CA TYR A 357 -45.84 -66.40 24.66
C TYR A 357 -44.67 -67.34 24.96
N SER A 358 -44.74 -68.01 26.11
CA SER A 358 -43.77 -69.04 26.50
C SER A 358 -44.38 -70.42 26.36
N ILE A 359 -43.55 -71.45 26.13
CA ILE A 359 -44.02 -72.85 26.07
C ILE A 359 -44.70 -73.26 27.39
N TRP A 360 -44.28 -72.68 28.51
CA TRP A 360 -44.91 -72.89 29.81
C TRP A 360 -46.31 -72.30 29.89
N SER A 361 -46.52 -71.12 29.30
CA SER A 361 -47.85 -70.49 29.18
C SER A 361 -48.78 -71.36 28.33
N LEU A 362 -48.30 -71.91 27.21
CA LEU A 362 -49.05 -72.87 26.39
C LEU A 362 -49.47 -74.12 27.18
N ALA A 363 -48.54 -74.70 27.93
CA ALA A 363 -48.82 -75.90 28.72
C ALA A 363 -49.86 -75.62 29.83
N CYS A 364 -49.80 -74.45 30.47
CA CYS A 364 -50.79 -74.02 31.46
C CYS A 364 -52.17 -73.79 30.84
N ASP A 365 -52.26 -73.15 29.68
CA ASP A 365 -53.56 -72.90 29.02
C ASP A 365 -54.21 -74.22 28.57
N VAL A 366 -53.43 -75.13 27.99
CA VAL A 366 -53.92 -76.47 27.60
C VAL A 366 -54.32 -77.30 28.81
N GLY A 367 -53.48 -77.33 29.85
CA GLY A 367 -53.77 -78.05 31.09
C GLY A 367 -54.99 -77.49 31.83
N GLY A 368 -55.15 -76.17 31.84
CA GLY A 368 -56.31 -75.48 32.40
C GLY A 368 -57.60 -75.83 31.66
N ALA A 369 -57.57 -75.83 30.32
CA ALA A 369 -58.71 -76.22 29.51
C ALA A 369 -59.08 -77.71 29.71
N LEU A 370 -58.09 -78.62 29.70
CA LEU A 370 -58.33 -80.06 29.91
C LEU A 370 -58.86 -80.35 31.33
N GLY A 371 -58.32 -79.67 32.34
CA GLY A 371 -58.79 -79.78 33.73
C GLY A 371 -60.21 -79.23 33.91
N LEU A 372 -60.54 -78.11 33.26
CA LEU A 372 -61.86 -77.48 33.37
C LEU A 372 -62.96 -78.30 32.67
N PHE A 373 -62.71 -78.80 31.45
CA PHE A 373 -63.74 -79.45 30.64
C PHE A 373 -63.87 -80.95 30.89
N LEU A 374 -62.76 -81.65 31.17
CA LEU A 374 -62.77 -83.12 31.31
C LEU A 374 -62.49 -83.58 32.75
N GLY A 375 -62.08 -82.68 33.66
CA GLY A 375 -61.63 -83.05 35.00
C GLY A 375 -60.33 -83.87 35.00
N VAL A 376 -59.61 -83.87 33.87
CA VAL A 376 -58.41 -84.68 33.65
C VAL A 376 -57.20 -83.95 34.23
N SER A 377 -56.47 -84.62 35.11
CA SER A 377 -55.18 -84.17 35.65
C SER A 377 -54.02 -84.93 34.99
N LEU A 378 -52.79 -84.46 35.20
CA LEU A 378 -51.59 -85.17 34.72
C LEU A 378 -51.54 -86.62 35.23
N LEU A 379 -51.99 -86.86 36.47
CA LEU A 379 -52.07 -88.20 37.06
C LEU A 379 -53.04 -89.11 36.30
N THR A 380 -54.21 -88.60 35.90
CA THR A 380 -55.18 -89.40 35.13
C THR A 380 -54.66 -89.76 33.74
N VAL A 381 -53.83 -88.91 33.11
CA VAL A 381 -53.17 -89.25 31.84
C VAL A 381 -52.14 -90.36 32.05
N ILE A 382 -51.35 -90.30 33.13
CA ILE A 382 -50.37 -91.34 33.48
C ILE A 382 -51.08 -92.67 33.78
N GLU A 383 -52.19 -92.65 34.52
CA GLU A 383 -53.00 -93.85 34.75
C GLU A 383 -53.53 -94.45 33.46
N LEU A 384 -54.03 -93.61 32.53
CA LEU A 384 -54.54 -94.07 31.24
C LEU A 384 -53.42 -94.67 30.39
N LEU A 385 -52.22 -94.07 30.40
CA LEU A 385 -51.03 -94.65 29.76
C LEU A 385 -50.60 -95.97 30.41
N TYR A 386 -50.66 -96.08 31.74
CA TYR A 386 -50.35 -97.32 32.46
C TYR A 386 -51.37 -98.42 32.16
N LEU A 387 -52.65 -98.07 32.05
CA LEU A 387 -53.74 -98.97 31.68
C LEU A 387 -53.59 -99.43 30.23
N CYS A 388 -53.28 -98.51 29.30
CA CYS A 388 -52.99 -98.84 27.90
C CYS A 388 -51.75 -99.72 27.79
N TYR A 389 -50.67 -99.43 28.51
CA TYR A 389 -49.46 -100.27 28.54
C TYR A 389 -49.77 -101.67 29.09
N SER A 390 -50.50 -101.76 30.20
CA SER A 390 -50.92 -103.03 30.81
C SER A 390 -51.90 -103.83 29.93
N CYS A 391 -52.78 -103.15 29.19
CA CYS A 391 -53.73 -103.76 28.26
C CYS A 391 -53.02 -104.24 26.98
N CYS A 392 -52.11 -103.45 26.41
CA CYS A 392 -51.26 -103.88 25.30
C CYS A 392 -50.35 -105.05 25.71
N ARG A 393 -49.81 -105.05 26.94
CA ARG A 393 -49.00 -106.16 27.48
C ARG A 393 -49.81 -107.45 27.65
N SER A 394 -51.06 -107.35 28.13
CA SER A 394 -51.95 -108.51 28.31
C SER A 394 -52.60 -109.00 27.01
N ARG A 395 -52.65 -108.17 25.94
CA ARG A 395 -53.16 -108.57 24.62
C ARG A 395 -52.07 -109.06 23.65
N TRP A 396 -50.79 -108.77 23.92
CA TRP A 396 -49.65 -109.36 23.20
C TRP A 396 -49.12 -110.66 23.83
N LEU A 397 -49.42 -110.94 25.10
CA LEU A 397 -49.12 -112.23 25.76
C LEU A 397 -50.39 -113.10 25.76
N GLY A 398 -50.51 -113.97 24.73
CA GLY A 398 -51.59 -114.94 24.61
C GLY A 398 -51.69 -115.95 25.78
N PRO A 399 -52.72 -116.81 25.81
CA PRO A 399 -53.20 -117.52 27.02
C PRO A 399 -52.24 -118.52 27.70
N HIS A 400 -50.98 -118.60 27.29
CA HIS A 400 -50.02 -119.62 27.71
C HIS A 400 -49.06 -119.21 28.84
N ALA A 401 -49.19 -118.00 29.41
CA ALA A 401 -48.30 -117.51 30.47
C ALA A 401 -48.99 -117.34 31.85
N LYS A 402 -50.04 -118.11 32.14
CA LYS A 402 -50.71 -118.14 33.46
C LYS A 402 -49.94 -118.94 34.55
N LYS A 403 -48.64 -119.21 34.37
CA LYS A 403 -47.87 -120.06 35.30
C LYS A 403 -46.54 -119.48 35.81
N TRP A 404 -46.19 -118.24 35.45
CA TRP A 404 -44.89 -117.64 35.80
C TRP A 404 -44.93 -116.13 36.09
N CYS A 405 -45.86 -115.70 36.95
CA CYS A 405 -45.73 -114.44 37.72
C CYS A 405 -46.74 -114.48 38.88
N GLY A 406 -46.63 -115.52 39.69
CA GLY A 406 -47.17 -115.55 41.05
C GLY A 406 -45.98 -115.45 42.00
N LYS A 407 -46.05 -114.47 42.90
CA LYS A 407 -45.07 -114.08 43.93
C LYS A 407 -43.90 -113.23 43.39
N ASP A 408 -44.02 -111.93 43.62
CA ASP A 408 -43.10 -111.27 44.54
C ASP A 408 -43.88 -110.23 45.36
N GLU A 409 -43.92 -110.51 46.65
CA GLU A 409 -44.33 -109.60 47.72
C GLU A 409 -43.35 -108.44 47.75
N LEU A 410 -43.81 -107.20 47.59
CA LEU A 410 -43.10 -106.00 48.03
C LEU A 410 -44.11 -104.86 48.30
N CYS A 411 -45.07 -105.17 49.16
CA CYS A 411 -45.68 -104.17 50.04
C CYS A 411 -45.14 -104.42 51.44
N ASN A 412 -44.28 -103.51 51.94
CA ASN A 412 -44.18 -103.04 53.34
C ASN A 412 -42.75 -102.64 53.68
N GLY A 413 -42.54 -101.33 53.82
CA GLY A 413 -41.29 -100.73 54.26
C GLY A 413 -41.42 -99.22 54.40
N MET A 414 -42.43 -98.76 55.14
CA MET A 414 -42.45 -97.40 55.68
C MET A 414 -41.70 -97.44 57.03
N PRO A 415 -40.86 -96.45 57.35
CA PRO A 415 -41.21 -95.67 58.54
C PRO A 415 -40.86 -94.17 58.45
N ARG A 416 -41.83 -93.39 58.93
CA ARG A 416 -41.82 -92.01 59.47
C ARG A 416 -41.59 -90.85 58.52
#